data_AF-A0A7C6YQV2-F1
#
_entry.id   AF-A0A7C6YQV2-F1
#
_cell.length_a   1.000
_cell.length_b   1.000
_cell.length_c   1.000
_cell.angle_alpha   90.00
_cell.angle_beta   90.00
_cell.angle_gamma   90.00
#
_symmetry.space_group_name_H-M   'P 1'
#
loop_
_entity.id
_entity.type
_entity.pdbx_description
1 polymer ?
#
loop_
_entity_poly.entity_id
_entity_poly.type
_entity_poly.pdbx_seq_one_letter_code
_entity_poly.pdbx_strand_id
1 'polypeptide(L)'
;MVQWIKPAVPRKYIVLACCMAVIGLLGVQSGATKVEHPLYEKQVLAAQIMMESLEVLQEARQQRGISIDREYDPNETGLIGGEFTIITTSVGSLEAKRTSTSPAFAALLVRLFQEAGLQAGDSAAIGASGSFPGLIIATLAACRALDLKPLLFYSVGSSMYGANIPEFTFIVMLEILREHNLLPYEILAVSLGSDNDRGEGMFFASAQETMFEIAAAGNAPLIFADNNAESIQQRQAMYLEYNDGRLPDICRC
;
A
#
# COMPACT_ATOMS: atom_id res chain seq x y z
N MET A 1 59.75 -0.94 -24.67
CA MET A 1 59.01 0.16 -25.31
C MET A 1 57.89 -0.48 -26.12
N VAL A 2 56.63 -0.37 -25.68
CA VAL A 2 55.49 -0.97 -26.39
C VAL A 2 55.24 -0.14 -27.66
N GLN A 3 55.56 -0.69 -28.82
CA GLN A 3 55.23 -0.08 -30.11
C GLN A 3 53.71 -0.12 -30.28
N TRP A 4 53.07 1.03 -30.09
CA TRP A 4 51.67 1.20 -30.45
C TRP A 4 51.53 1.13 -31.97
N ILE A 5 51.03 0.01 -32.47
CA ILE A 5 50.64 -0.15 -33.88
C ILE A 5 49.51 0.86 -34.12
N LYS A 6 49.78 1.91 -34.90
CA LYS A 6 48.72 2.82 -35.36
C LYS A 6 47.81 2.00 -36.28
N PRO A 7 46.52 1.78 -35.94
CA PRO A 7 45.64 1.05 -36.83
C PRO A 7 45.45 1.89 -38.09
N ALA A 8 46.02 1.44 -39.21
CA ALA A 8 45.94 2.11 -40.49
C ALA A 8 44.63 1.77 -41.20
N VAL A 9 43.50 1.93 -40.51
CA VAL A 9 42.17 1.77 -41.12
C VAL A 9 41.83 3.07 -41.84
N PRO A 10 41.66 3.06 -43.18
CA PRO A 10 41.30 4.27 -43.91
C PRO A 10 39.98 4.87 -43.39
N ARG A 11 39.94 6.20 -43.22
CA ARG A 11 38.77 6.95 -42.69
C ARG A 11 37.44 6.56 -43.34
N LYS A 12 37.44 6.22 -44.64
CA LYS A 12 36.25 5.75 -45.38
C LYS A 12 35.59 4.50 -44.76
N TYR A 13 36.38 3.56 -44.23
CA TYR A 13 35.84 2.35 -43.59
C TYR A 13 35.29 2.63 -42.20
N ILE A 14 35.89 3.59 -41.48
CA ILE A 14 35.36 4.06 -40.19
C ILE A 14 34.01 4.76 -40.42
N VAL A 15 33.93 5.66 -41.40
CA VAL A 15 32.66 6.33 -41.77
C VAL A 15 31.61 5.30 -42.20
N LEU A 16 31.96 4.33 -43.04
CA LEU A 16 31.04 3.28 -43.46
C LEU A 16 30.53 2.44 -42.27
N ALA A 17 31.41 2.06 -41.35
CA ALA A 17 31.04 1.33 -40.14
C ALA A 17 30.10 2.14 -39.25
N CYS A 18 30.37 3.43 -39.05
CA CYS A 18 29.48 4.34 -38.32
C CYS A 18 28.11 4.46 -39.01
N CYS A 19 28.06 4.62 -40.34
CA CYS A 19 26.81 4.68 -41.09
C CYS A 19 26.00 3.38 -40.94
N MET A 20 26.66 2.21 -41.05
CA MET A 20 25.99 0.92 -40.84
C MET A 20 25.44 0.77 -39.41
N ALA A 21 26.21 1.21 -38.40
CA ALA A 21 25.75 1.19 -37.01
C ALA A 21 24.54 2.11 -36.78
N VAL A 22 24.56 3.33 -37.34
CA VAL A 22 23.44 4.27 -37.26
C VAL A 22 22.21 3.73 -37.99
N ILE A 23 22.37 3.18 -39.19
CA ILE A 23 21.26 2.56 -39.95
C ILE A 23 20.69 1.37 -39.17
N GLY A 24 21.54 0.54 -38.57
CA GLY A 24 21.11 -0.57 -37.71
C GLY A 24 20.32 -0.09 -36.49
N LEU A 25 20.81 0.94 -35.79
CA LEU A 25 20.11 1.56 -34.66
C LEU A 25 18.75 2.14 -35.06
N LEU A 26 18.70 2.86 -36.17
CA LEU A 26 17.45 3.43 -36.69
C LEU A 26 16.49 2.32 -37.14
N GLY A 27 16.98 1.23 -37.72
CA GLY A 27 16.19 0.06 -38.08
C GLY A 27 15.58 -0.63 -36.86
N VAL A 28 16.38 -0.84 -35.80
CA VAL A 28 15.90 -1.39 -34.52
C VAL A 28 14.88 -0.47 -33.86
N GLN A 29 15.11 0.84 -33.84
CA GLN A 29 14.16 1.81 -33.26
C GLN A 29 12.86 1.89 -34.07
N SER A 30 12.94 1.84 -35.39
CA SER A 30 11.76 1.92 -36.27
C SER A 30 10.94 0.63 -36.26
N GLY A 31 11.58 -0.51 -36.00
CA GLY A 31 10.93 -1.81 -35.85
C GLY A 31 10.49 -2.14 -34.41
N ALA A 32 10.81 -1.30 -33.43
CA ALA A 32 10.44 -1.52 -32.04
C ALA A 32 8.95 -1.25 -31.83
N THR A 33 8.14 -2.31 -31.80
CA THR A 33 6.73 -2.20 -31.40
C THR A 33 6.65 -2.14 -29.87
N LYS A 34 6.10 -1.05 -29.33
CA LYS A 34 5.66 -1.03 -27.93
C LYS A 34 4.43 -1.90 -27.79
N VAL A 35 4.59 -3.08 -27.19
CA VAL A 35 3.46 -3.92 -26.78
C VAL A 35 3.19 -3.60 -25.32
N GLU A 36 1.99 -3.13 -25.03
CA GLU A 36 1.58 -2.90 -23.64
C GLU A 36 1.53 -4.23 -22.89
N HIS A 37 2.00 -4.22 -21.65
CA HIS A 37 1.87 -5.39 -20.79
C HIS A 37 0.37 -5.67 -20.57
N PRO A 38 -0.10 -6.93 -20.55
CA PRO A 38 -1.53 -7.24 -20.38
C PRO A 38 -2.17 -6.61 -19.13
N LEU A 39 -1.36 -6.32 -18.11
CA LEU A 39 -1.79 -5.69 -16.85
C LEU A 39 -1.70 -4.17 -16.86
N TYR A 40 -1.21 -3.54 -17.93
CA TYR A 40 -0.90 -2.11 -17.97
C TYR A 40 -2.10 -1.24 -17.54
N GLU A 41 -3.27 -1.46 -18.14
CA GLU A 41 -4.49 -0.70 -17.81
C GLU A 41 -4.88 -0.85 -16.33
N LYS A 42 -4.82 -2.08 -15.80
CA LYS A 42 -5.14 -2.38 -14.41
C LYS A 42 -4.13 -1.76 -13.44
N GLN A 43 -2.85 -1.74 -13.80
CA GLN A 43 -1.80 -1.10 -13.02
C GLN A 43 -1.94 0.42 -12.99
N VAL A 44 -2.24 1.04 -14.14
CA VAL A 44 -2.52 2.48 -14.25
C VAL A 44 -3.76 2.84 -13.44
N LEU A 45 -4.84 2.07 -13.56
CA LEU A 45 -6.07 2.28 -12.80
C LEU A 45 -5.83 2.21 -11.29
N ALA A 46 -5.11 1.20 -10.80
CA ALA A 46 -4.81 1.08 -9.37
C ALA A 46 -3.98 2.27 -8.86
N ALA A 47 -2.98 2.72 -9.64
CA ALA A 47 -2.19 3.90 -9.29
C ALA A 47 -3.04 5.18 -9.28
N GLN A 48 -3.96 5.34 -10.24
CA GLN A 48 -4.90 6.47 -10.27
C GLN A 48 -5.82 6.50 -9.06
N ILE A 49 -6.44 5.35 -8.71
CA ILE A 49 -7.30 5.23 -7.52
C ILE A 49 -6.54 5.61 -6.25
N MET A 50 -5.31 5.13 -6.10
CA MET A 50 -4.48 5.48 -4.93
C MET A 50 -4.14 6.97 -4.93
N MET A 51 -3.76 7.56 -6.05
CA MET A 51 -3.44 8.98 -6.16
C MET A 51 -4.64 9.86 -5.80
N GLU A 52 -5.82 9.60 -6.37
CA GLU A 52 -7.07 10.29 -6.04
C GLU A 52 -7.44 10.11 -4.55
N SER A 53 -7.18 8.92 -3.98
CA SER A 53 -7.40 8.66 -2.56
C SER A 53 -6.49 9.52 -1.67
N LEU A 54 -5.22 9.73 -2.06
CA LEU A 54 -4.30 10.59 -1.33
C LEU A 54 -4.76 12.04 -1.36
N GLU A 55 -5.20 12.53 -2.52
CA GLU A 55 -5.73 13.90 -2.68
C GLU A 55 -6.95 14.12 -1.78
N VAL A 56 -7.93 13.22 -1.81
CA VAL A 56 -9.13 13.28 -0.94
C VAL A 56 -8.75 13.26 0.55
N LEU A 57 -7.80 12.41 0.95
CA LEU A 57 -7.38 12.33 2.35
C LEU A 57 -6.57 13.54 2.80
N GLN A 58 -5.74 14.11 1.92
CA GLN A 58 -5.03 15.35 2.16
C GLN A 58 -6.02 16.49 2.46
N GLU A 59 -7.02 16.68 1.59
CA GLU A 59 -8.05 17.70 1.76
C GLU A 59 -8.85 17.47 3.05
N ALA A 60 -9.27 16.23 3.28
CA ALA A 60 -10.06 15.85 4.46
C ALA A 60 -9.29 16.06 5.78
N ARG A 61 -7.98 15.84 5.77
CA ARG A 61 -7.10 16.12 6.92
C ARG A 61 -6.99 17.61 7.20
N GLN A 62 -6.81 18.42 6.15
CA GLN A 62 -6.75 19.89 6.27
C GLN A 62 -8.08 20.48 6.75
N GLN A 63 -9.22 20.00 6.24
CA GLN A 63 -10.56 20.42 6.66
C GLN A 63 -10.84 20.13 8.15
N ARG A 64 -10.21 19.10 8.71
CA ARG A 64 -10.26 18.77 10.14
C ARG A 64 -9.32 19.63 11.00
N GLY A 65 -8.57 20.55 10.40
CA GLY A 65 -7.60 21.38 11.10
C GLY A 65 -6.34 20.62 11.53
N ILE A 66 -6.11 19.42 11.00
CA ILE A 66 -4.94 18.60 11.31
C ILE A 66 -3.81 19.00 10.35
N SER A 67 -2.75 19.63 10.88
CA SER A 67 -1.64 20.10 10.06
C SER A 67 -0.87 18.96 9.40
N ILE A 68 -0.41 19.20 8.18
CA ILE A 68 0.57 18.36 7.48
C ILE A 68 1.94 18.97 7.72
N ASP A 69 2.80 18.23 8.41
CA ASP A 69 4.17 18.65 8.66
C ASP A 69 4.99 18.42 7.38
N ARG A 70 5.45 19.49 6.73
CA ARG A 70 6.26 19.39 5.49
C ARG A 70 7.66 18.86 5.73
N GLU A 71 8.17 18.92 6.97
CA GLU A 71 9.42 18.26 7.32
C GLU A 71 9.24 16.75 7.29
N TYR A 72 8.08 16.22 7.70
CA TYR A 72 7.76 14.79 7.69
C TYR A 72 7.12 14.31 6.39
N ASP A 73 6.29 15.13 5.75
CA ASP A 73 5.54 14.83 4.53
C ASP A 73 5.79 15.89 3.45
N PRO A 74 6.97 15.90 2.81
CA PRO A 74 7.33 16.92 1.82
C PRO A 74 6.46 16.89 0.56
N ASN A 75 5.81 15.75 0.29
CA ASN A 75 4.87 15.60 -0.82
C ASN A 75 3.43 15.90 -0.41
N GLU A 76 3.21 16.33 0.84
CA GLU A 76 1.92 16.66 1.43
C GLU A 76 0.84 15.59 1.22
N THR A 77 1.24 14.31 1.27
CA THR A 77 0.34 13.17 0.99
C THR A 77 -0.83 13.04 1.97
N GLY A 78 -0.73 13.65 3.15
CA GLY A 78 -1.75 13.61 4.18
C GLY A 78 -1.74 12.32 5.01
N LEU A 79 -0.91 11.34 4.66
CA LEU A 79 -0.85 10.04 5.34
C LEU A 79 0.20 9.93 6.44
N ILE A 80 1.21 10.80 6.44
CA ILE A 80 2.31 10.73 7.40
C ILE A 80 1.84 11.29 8.74
N GLY A 81 1.85 10.44 9.76
CA GLY A 81 1.47 10.79 11.12
C GLY A 81 2.56 11.50 11.92
N GLY A 82 2.35 11.58 13.23
CA GLY A 82 3.30 12.18 14.16
C GLY A 82 4.45 11.25 14.54
N GLU A 83 5.54 11.83 15.05
CA GLU A 83 6.65 11.08 15.61
C GLU A 83 6.18 10.25 16.82
N PHE A 84 5.63 10.90 17.84
CA PHE A 84 4.98 10.27 18.99
C PHE A 84 3.58 10.82 19.19
N THR A 85 2.62 9.91 19.34
CA THR A 85 1.20 10.17 19.58
C THR A 85 0.71 9.16 20.61
N ILE A 86 -0.47 9.37 21.18
CA ILE A 86 -1.02 8.49 22.21
C ILE A 86 -1.18 7.03 21.75
N ILE A 87 -1.42 6.79 20.45
CA ILE A 87 -1.55 5.45 19.87
C ILE A 87 -0.29 4.96 19.13
N THR A 88 0.86 5.62 19.34
CA THR A 88 2.14 5.12 18.83
C THR A 88 2.52 3.83 19.55
N THR A 89 2.68 2.74 18.81
CA THR A 89 3.00 1.41 19.36
C THR A 89 4.50 1.12 19.39
N SER A 90 5.23 1.56 18.37
CA SER A 90 6.63 1.21 18.18
C SER A 90 7.39 2.24 17.36
N VAL A 91 8.72 2.14 17.39
CA VAL A 91 9.62 2.95 16.56
C VAL A 91 9.43 2.61 15.09
N GLY A 92 9.45 3.62 14.21
CA GLY A 92 9.31 3.46 12.77
C GLY A 92 10.32 4.28 11.98
N SER A 93 10.56 3.91 10.71
CA SER A 93 11.34 4.71 9.76
C SER A 93 10.42 5.63 8.97
N LEU A 94 10.68 6.94 9.06
CA LEU A 94 9.98 7.96 8.29
C LEU A 94 10.17 7.76 6.78
N GLU A 95 11.37 7.38 6.35
CA GLU A 95 11.70 7.10 4.95
C GLU A 95 10.87 5.94 4.39
N ALA A 96 10.69 4.88 5.19
CA ALA A 96 9.84 3.76 4.81
C ALA A 96 8.37 4.19 4.69
N LYS A 97 7.88 5.06 5.59
CA LYS A 97 6.50 5.58 5.52
C LYS A 97 6.30 6.41 4.26
N ARG A 98 7.20 7.35 3.96
CA ARG A 98 7.18 8.15 2.73
C ARG A 98 7.23 7.30 1.47
N THR A 99 8.07 6.27 1.46
CA THR A 99 8.15 5.37 0.30
C THR A 99 6.82 4.68 0.06
N SER A 100 6.13 4.26 1.13
CA SER A 100 4.85 3.57 1.03
C SER A 100 3.68 4.40 0.51
N THR A 101 3.80 5.74 0.45
CA THR A 101 2.76 6.61 -0.10
C THR A 101 2.83 6.74 -1.63
N SER A 102 3.79 6.08 -2.29
CA SER A 102 3.89 6.09 -3.75
C SER A 102 2.77 5.27 -4.41
N PRO A 103 1.99 5.86 -5.36
CA PRO A 103 1.01 5.12 -6.16
C PRO A 103 1.58 3.95 -6.97
N ALA A 104 2.91 3.91 -7.17
CA ALA A 104 3.58 2.77 -7.78
C ALA A 104 3.38 1.47 -7.00
N PHE A 105 3.13 1.52 -5.68
CA PHE A 105 2.81 0.33 -4.89
C PHE A 105 1.46 -0.30 -5.29
N ALA A 106 0.46 0.50 -5.67
CA ALA A 106 -0.81 -0.02 -6.14
C ALA A 106 -0.64 -0.78 -7.46
N ALA A 107 0.14 -0.21 -8.39
CA ALA A 107 0.52 -0.88 -9.64
C ALA A 107 1.35 -2.15 -9.41
N LEU A 108 2.25 -2.15 -8.42
CA LEU A 108 3.01 -3.33 -8.02
C LEU A 108 2.09 -4.42 -7.47
N LEU A 109 1.14 -4.06 -6.61
CA LEU A 109 0.21 -5.03 -6.00
C LEU A 109 -0.72 -5.67 -7.02
N VAL A 110 -1.15 -4.94 -8.06
CA VAL A 110 -1.86 -5.54 -9.21
C VAL A 110 -1.06 -6.67 -9.83
N ARG A 111 0.24 -6.44 -10.07
CA ARG A 111 1.13 -7.47 -10.61
C ARG A 111 1.27 -8.65 -9.65
N LEU A 112 1.50 -8.40 -8.36
CA LEU A 112 1.67 -9.46 -7.35
C LEU A 112 0.40 -10.31 -7.19
N PHE A 113 -0.79 -9.69 -7.23
CA PHE A 113 -2.06 -10.42 -7.18
C PHE A 113 -2.30 -11.28 -8.41
N GLN A 114 -1.92 -10.80 -9.59
CA GLN A 114 -1.98 -11.58 -10.83
C GLN A 114 -0.95 -12.73 -10.85
N GLU A 115 0.27 -12.50 -10.35
CA GLU A 115 1.27 -13.55 -10.17
C GLU A 115 0.82 -14.61 -9.13
N ALA A 116 0.01 -14.22 -8.14
CA ALA A 116 -0.63 -15.12 -7.20
C ALA A 116 -1.87 -15.85 -7.78
N GLY A 117 -2.26 -15.55 -9.01
CA GLY A 117 -3.35 -16.22 -9.73
C GLY A 117 -4.75 -15.66 -9.45
N LEU A 118 -4.88 -14.56 -8.71
CA LEU A 118 -6.18 -13.98 -8.36
C LEU A 118 -6.93 -13.49 -9.60
N GLN A 119 -8.22 -13.84 -9.68
CA GLN A 119 -9.15 -13.48 -10.74
C GLN A 119 -10.24 -12.53 -10.21
N ALA A 120 -10.88 -11.80 -11.11
CA ALA A 120 -12.03 -10.96 -10.76
C ALA A 120 -13.09 -11.78 -10.00
N GLY A 121 -13.57 -11.23 -8.89
CA GLY A 121 -14.51 -11.86 -7.98
C GLY A 121 -13.89 -12.70 -6.85
N ASP A 122 -12.59 -12.99 -6.92
CA ASP A 122 -11.88 -13.69 -5.83
C ASP A 122 -11.74 -12.80 -4.59
N SER A 123 -11.58 -13.44 -3.44
CA SER A 123 -11.41 -12.76 -2.15
C SER A 123 -9.93 -12.64 -1.79
N ALA A 124 -9.52 -11.47 -1.31
CA ALA A 124 -8.17 -11.22 -0.80
C ALA A 124 -8.21 -11.01 0.72
N ALA A 125 -7.60 -11.92 1.49
CA ALA A 125 -7.47 -11.78 2.93
C ALA A 125 -6.40 -10.73 3.28
N ILE A 126 -6.78 -9.66 3.99
CA ILE A 126 -5.90 -8.52 4.28
C ILE A 126 -5.81 -8.31 5.80
N GLY A 127 -4.66 -8.67 6.37
CA GLY A 127 -4.25 -8.21 7.70
C GLY A 127 -3.49 -6.90 7.58
N ALA A 128 -4.08 -5.82 8.06
CA ALA A 128 -3.56 -4.46 7.95
C ALA A 128 -3.21 -3.88 9.32
N SER A 129 -2.19 -3.03 9.33
CA SER A 129 -1.79 -2.25 10.51
C SER A 129 -1.75 -0.77 10.18
N GLY A 130 -2.20 0.06 11.14
CA GLY A 130 -2.08 1.52 11.06
C GLY A 130 -0.67 2.01 10.77
N SER A 131 0.36 1.19 10.97
CA SER A 131 1.75 1.53 10.65
C SER A 131 1.98 1.94 9.19
N PHE A 132 1.26 1.40 8.21
CA PHE A 132 1.50 1.67 6.78
C PHE A 132 0.20 1.98 6.03
N PRO A 133 -0.46 3.12 6.30
CA PRO A 133 -1.74 3.45 5.66
C PRO A 133 -1.64 3.52 4.13
N GLY A 134 -0.49 3.98 3.60
CA GLY A 134 -0.23 4.00 2.16
C GLY A 134 -0.27 2.61 1.51
N LEU A 135 0.27 1.58 2.17
CA LEU A 135 0.20 0.22 1.66
C LEU A 135 -1.21 -0.37 1.77
N ILE A 136 -1.99 0.01 2.78
CA ILE A 136 -3.40 -0.43 2.87
C ILE A 136 -4.18 0.14 1.69
N ILE A 137 -4.05 1.44 1.42
CA ILE A 137 -4.71 2.10 0.26
C ILE A 137 -4.24 1.47 -1.04
N ALA A 138 -2.93 1.23 -1.21
CA ALA A 138 -2.38 0.57 -2.40
C ALA A 138 -3.00 -0.83 -2.61
N THR A 139 -3.16 -1.60 -1.54
CA THR A 139 -3.76 -2.95 -1.56
C THR A 139 -5.22 -2.89 -1.97
N LEU A 140 -6.00 -2.00 -1.35
CA LEU A 140 -7.42 -1.84 -1.68
C LEU A 140 -7.63 -1.27 -3.08
N ALA A 141 -6.76 -0.37 -3.54
CA ALA A 141 -6.78 0.15 -4.91
C ALA A 141 -6.46 -0.94 -5.94
N ALA A 142 -5.51 -1.84 -5.65
CA ALA A 142 -5.25 -3.01 -6.48
C ALA A 142 -6.44 -3.98 -6.50
N CYS A 143 -7.08 -4.24 -5.35
CA CYS A 143 -8.31 -5.01 -5.29
C CYS A 143 -9.41 -4.39 -6.16
N ARG A 144 -9.59 -3.07 -6.08
CA ARG A 144 -10.59 -2.35 -6.89
C ARG A 144 -10.29 -2.46 -8.38
N ALA A 145 -9.05 -2.21 -8.79
CA ALA A 145 -8.69 -2.31 -10.19
C ALA A 145 -8.93 -3.71 -10.75
N LEU A 146 -8.65 -4.76 -9.96
CA LEU A 146 -8.80 -6.16 -10.35
C LEU A 146 -10.19 -6.77 -10.07
N ASP A 147 -11.16 -5.98 -9.60
CA ASP A 147 -12.49 -6.45 -9.22
C ASP A 147 -12.46 -7.57 -8.16
N LEU A 148 -11.52 -7.49 -7.20
CA LEU A 148 -11.38 -8.41 -6.07
C LEU A 148 -12.22 -7.96 -4.86
N LYS A 149 -12.54 -8.92 -3.99
CA LYS A 149 -13.24 -8.70 -2.72
C LYS A 149 -12.24 -8.65 -1.56
N PRO A 150 -11.84 -7.48 -1.07
CA PRO A 150 -10.94 -7.40 0.08
C PRO A 150 -11.68 -7.81 1.37
N LEU A 151 -11.07 -8.70 2.13
CA LEU A 151 -11.48 -9.06 3.48
C LEU A 151 -10.52 -8.39 4.47
N LEU A 152 -10.87 -7.19 4.92
CA LEU A 152 -9.96 -6.30 5.65
C LEU A 152 -10.09 -6.43 7.17
N PHE A 153 -8.98 -6.78 7.83
CA PHE A 153 -8.83 -6.81 9.28
C PHE A 153 -7.77 -5.80 9.68
N TYR A 154 -8.07 -4.90 10.60
CA TYR A 154 -7.22 -3.73 10.87
C TYR A 154 -6.80 -3.62 12.33
N SER A 155 -5.51 -3.45 12.60
CA SER A 155 -5.03 -3.09 13.94
C SER A 155 -4.96 -1.56 14.11
N VAL A 156 -5.64 -1.01 15.12
CA VAL A 156 -5.76 0.42 15.39
C VAL A 156 -4.41 1.08 15.66
N GLY A 157 -3.59 0.47 16.51
CA GLY A 157 -2.27 0.98 16.85
C GLY A 157 -1.35 1.08 15.63
N SER A 158 -0.48 2.09 15.66
CA SER A 158 0.44 2.40 14.56
C SER A 158 1.83 2.71 15.09
N SER A 159 2.88 2.30 14.37
CA SER A 159 4.23 2.82 14.62
C SER A 159 4.31 4.33 14.40
N MET A 160 5.44 4.93 14.77
CA MET A 160 5.79 6.32 14.40
C MET A 160 5.47 6.58 12.92
N TYR A 161 4.94 7.77 12.63
CA TYR A 161 4.64 8.29 11.30
C TYR A 161 3.59 7.53 10.48
N GLY A 162 2.96 6.48 11.01
CA GLY A 162 1.82 5.83 10.35
C GLY A 162 0.49 6.57 10.60
N ALA A 163 -0.64 5.86 10.56
CA ALA A 163 -1.96 6.38 10.90
C ALA A 163 -2.16 6.51 12.42
N ASN A 164 -1.23 7.20 13.09
CA ASN A 164 -1.16 7.31 14.54
C ASN A 164 -1.80 8.60 15.09
N ILE A 165 -2.43 9.42 14.26
CA ILE A 165 -3.19 10.58 14.72
C ILE A 165 -4.59 10.07 15.13
N PRO A 166 -4.99 10.10 16.42
CA PRO A 166 -6.26 9.51 16.89
C PRO A 166 -7.50 9.97 16.11
N GLU A 167 -7.54 11.26 15.77
CA GLU A 167 -8.64 11.91 15.05
C GLU A 167 -8.64 11.58 13.54
N PHE A 168 -7.58 10.93 13.05
CA PHE A 168 -7.37 10.61 11.65
C PHE A 168 -6.70 9.24 11.47
N THR A 169 -7.24 8.22 12.15
CA THR A 169 -6.82 6.82 11.99
C THR A 169 -7.25 6.26 10.64
N PHE A 170 -6.77 5.07 10.28
CA PHE A 170 -7.20 4.44 9.02
C PHE A 170 -8.70 4.12 8.96
N ILE A 171 -9.35 3.94 10.11
CA ILE A 171 -10.82 3.77 10.19
C ILE A 171 -11.50 5.03 9.62
N VAL A 172 -11.06 6.21 10.06
CA VAL A 172 -11.56 7.50 9.56
C VAL A 172 -11.21 7.70 8.09
N MET A 173 -9.97 7.36 7.69
CA MET A 173 -9.54 7.47 6.30
C MET A 173 -10.40 6.61 5.36
N LEU A 174 -10.66 5.35 5.71
CA LEU A 174 -11.46 4.46 4.87
C LEU A 174 -12.91 4.94 4.77
N GLU A 175 -13.49 5.45 5.85
CA GLU A 175 -14.84 6.03 5.82
C GLU A 175 -14.93 7.16 4.79
N ILE A 176 -14.00 8.10 4.82
CA ILE A 176 -13.93 9.22 3.86
C ILE A 176 -13.82 8.69 2.42
N LEU A 177 -12.95 7.71 2.18
CA LEU A 177 -12.75 7.14 0.84
C LEU A 177 -13.96 6.34 0.35
N ARG A 178 -14.72 5.74 1.27
CA ARG A 178 -15.99 5.07 0.99
C ARG A 178 -17.07 6.06 0.60
N GLU A 179 -17.21 7.18 1.33
CA GLU A 179 -18.14 8.27 1.02
C GLU A 179 -17.88 8.88 -0.37
N HIS A 180 -16.61 8.94 -0.80
CA HIS A 180 -16.21 9.38 -2.13
C HIS A 180 -16.29 8.29 -3.21
N ASN A 181 -16.74 7.08 -2.85
CA ASN A 181 -16.80 5.90 -3.72
C ASN A 181 -15.45 5.53 -4.39
N LEU A 182 -14.32 5.93 -3.78
CA LEU A 182 -12.98 5.56 -4.23
C LEU A 182 -12.59 4.17 -3.73
N LEU A 183 -12.80 3.89 -2.44
CA LEU A 183 -12.59 2.58 -1.82
C LEU A 183 -13.85 2.16 -1.02
N PRO A 184 -14.86 1.59 -1.69
CA PRO A 184 -16.16 1.25 -1.13
C PRO A 184 -16.09 -0.07 -0.36
N TYR A 185 -15.15 -0.13 0.58
CA TYR A 185 -14.84 -1.31 1.37
C TYR A 185 -15.06 -1.02 2.85
N GLU A 186 -15.23 -2.10 3.61
CA GLU A 186 -15.43 -2.03 5.05
C GLU A 186 -14.33 -2.79 5.78
N ILE A 187 -14.05 -2.38 7.02
CA ILE A 187 -13.22 -3.16 7.93
C ILE A 187 -14.12 -4.21 8.57
N LEU A 188 -13.77 -5.49 8.39
CA LEU A 188 -14.55 -6.62 8.88
C LEU A 188 -14.38 -6.84 10.38
N ALA A 189 -13.20 -6.53 10.91
CA ALA A 189 -12.93 -6.49 12.34
C ALA A 189 -11.70 -5.64 12.64
N VAL A 190 -11.67 -5.08 13.84
CA VAL A 190 -10.53 -4.32 14.36
C VAL A 190 -9.87 -5.04 15.52
N SER A 191 -8.58 -4.82 15.71
CA SER A 191 -7.88 -5.14 16.95
C SER A 191 -7.10 -3.93 17.42
N LEU A 192 -6.48 -3.99 18.61
CA LEU A 192 -5.68 -2.87 19.09
C LEU A 192 -4.26 -2.88 18.50
N GLY A 193 -3.75 -4.05 18.08
CA GLY A 193 -2.36 -4.21 17.65
C GLY A 193 -1.39 -4.24 18.83
N SER A 194 -0.14 -3.86 18.61
CA SER A 194 0.93 -3.94 19.64
C SER A 194 1.14 -5.37 20.18
N ASP A 195 1.72 -5.48 21.37
CA ASP A 195 1.93 -6.76 22.04
C ASP A 195 0.60 -7.49 22.27
N ASN A 196 0.64 -8.79 21.98
CA ASN A 196 -0.50 -9.71 22.02
C ASN A 196 -1.73 -9.29 21.18
N ASP A 197 -1.59 -8.28 20.31
CA ASP A 197 -2.68 -7.67 19.55
C ASP A 197 -3.74 -6.98 20.44
N ARG A 198 -3.34 -6.66 21.67
CA ARG A 198 -4.20 -6.12 22.74
C ARG A 198 -3.84 -4.70 23.14
N GLY A 199 -2.94 -4.03 22.41
CA GLY A 199 -2.48 -2.70 22.79
C GLY A 199 -1.69 -2.71 24.10
N GLU A 200 -0.99 -3.81 24.39
CA GLU A 200 -0.08 -3.93 25.53
C GLU A 200 1.30 -3.33 25.17
N GLY A 201 2.13 -3.05 26.17
CA GLY A 201 3.50 -2.55 25.96
C GLY A 201 3.59 -1.13 25.37
N MET A 202 2.50 -0.35 25.42
CA MET A 202 2.43 0.98 24.83
C MET A 202 3.31 2.00 25.56
N PHE A 203 3.75 3.03 24.82
CA PHE A 203 4.55 4.13 25.38
C PHE A 203 3.78 5.01 26.38
N PHE A 204 2.45 5.06 26.28
CA PHE A 204 1.58 5.91 27.11
C PHE A 204 0.56 5.06 27.86
N ALA A 205 0.31 5.39 29.13
CA ALA A 205 -0.56 4.60 30.00
C ALA A 205 -2.03 4.56 29.51
N SER A 206 -2.54 5.65 28.95
CA SER A 206 -3.91 5.74 28.41
C SER A 206 -4.04 5.33 26.94
N ALA A 207 -2.97 4.80 26.33
CA ALA A 207 -2.97 4.41 24.93
C ALA A 207 -4.00 3.32 24.63
N GLN A 208 -4.05 2.28 25.46
CA GLN A 208 -4.96 1.15 25.28
C GLN A 208 -6.43 1.62 25.35
N GLU A 209 -6.77 2.42 26.36
CA GLU A 209 -8.10 3.03 26.51
C GLU A 209 -8.47 3.88 25.28
N THR A 210 -7.55 4.72 24.81
CA THR A 210 -7.77 5.54 23.60
C THR A 210 -7.99 4.67 22.35
N MET A 211 -7.24 3.57 22.20
CA MET A 211 -7.43 2.64 21.08
C MET A 211 -8.78 1.90 21.16
N PHE A 212 -9.26 1.58 22.37
CA PHE A 212 -10.61 1.04 22.56
C PHE A 212 -11.69 2.04 22.14
N GLU A 213 -11.56 3.32 22.52
CA GLU A 213 -12.50 4.37 22.12
C GLU A 213 -12.53 4.53 20.59
N ILE A 214 -11.36 4.55 19.95
CA ILE A 214 -11.25 4.61 18.48
C ILE A 214 -11.90 3.38 17.82
N ALA A 215 -11.64 2.18 18.35
CA ALA A 215 -12.23 0.95 17.84
C ALA A 215 -13.76 0.95 17.98
N ALA A 216 -14.28 1.39 19.14
CA ALA A 216 -15.70 1.45 19.44
C ALA A 216 -16.44 2.56 18.67
N ALA A 217 -15.74 3.61 18.25
CA ALA A 217 -16.29 4.64 17.37
C ALA A 217 -16.48 4.15 15.92
N GLY A 218 -15.79 3.08 15.53
CA GLY A 218 -16.00 2.38 14.25
C GLY A 218 -17.18 1.41 14.30
N ASN A 219 -17.64 0.97 13.12
CA ASN A 219 -18.72 -0.02 13.00
C ASN A 219 -18.24 -1.49 13.01
N ALA A 220 -16.94 -1.71 13.09
CA ALA A 220 -16.34 -3.04 13.00
C ALA A 220 -16.27 -3.73 14.38
N PRO A 221 -16.54 -5.04 14.46
CA PRO A 221 -16.38 -5.80 15.71
C PRO A 221 -14.91 -5.79 16.16
N LEU A 222 -14.71 -5.80 17.49
CA LEU A 222 -13.39 -5.86 18.10
C LEU A 222 -12.94 -7.30 18.34
N ILE A 223 -11.74 -7.62 17.86
CA ILE A 223 -10.94 -8.80 18.21
C ILE A 223 -10.07 -8.42 19.41
N PHE A 224 -10.35 -9.04 20.56
CA PHE A 224 -9.62 -8.81 21.81
C PHE A 224 -9.36 -10.14 22.54
N ALA A 225 -8.70 -11.07 21.85
CA ALA A 225 -8.35 -12.39 22.38
C ALA A 225 -7.24 -12.32 23.44
N ASP A 226 -7.07 -13.37 24.25
CA ASP A 226 -6.12 -13.35 25.38
C ASP A 226 -4.65 -13.37 24.94
N ASN A 227 -4.37 -13.84 23.72
CA ASN A 227 -3.03 -13.91 23.15
C ASN A 227 -3.06 -13.92 21.61
N ASN A 228 -1.87 -13.78 21.01
CA ASN A 228 -1.71 -13.76 19.55
C ASN A 228 -2.25 -15.01 18.85
N ALA A 229 -2.09 -16.20 19.43
CA ALA A 229 -2.52 -17.45 18.78
C ALA A 229 -4.05 -17.50 18.64
N GLU A 230 -4.76 -17.14 19.70
CA GLU A 230 -6.23 -17.02 19.68
C GLU A 230 -6.68 -15.88 18.78
N SER A 231 -5.97 -14.75 18.78
CA SER A 231 -6.27 -13.62 17.89
C SER A 231 -6.15 -13.98 16.41
N ILE A 232 -5.17 -14.82 16.05
CA ILE A 232 -5.02 -15.39 14.71
C ILE A 232 -6.16 -16.36 14.40
N GLN A 233 -6.51 -17.24 15.34
CA GLN A 233 -7.58 -18.21 15.17
C GLN A 233 -8.95 -17.53 14.93
N GLN A 234 -9.25 -16.46 15.66
CA GLN A 234 -10.47 -15.67 15.46
C GLN A 234 -10.51 -15.04 14.06
N ARG A 235 -9.40 -14.46 13.59
CA ARG A 235 -9.33 -13.94 12.20
C ARG A 235 -9.52 -15.02 11.16
N GLN A 236 -8.90 -16.19 11.33
CA GLN A 236 -9.05 -17.30 10.39
C GLN A 236 -10.49 -17.80 10.32
N ALA A 237 -11.18 -17.90 11.46
CA ALA A 237 -12.60 -18.23 11.49
C ALA A 237 -13.45 -17.19 10.76
N MET A 238 -13.20 -15.90 11.00
CA MET A 238 -13.91 -14.83 10.30
C MET A 238 -13.61 -14.81 8.80
N TYR A 239 -12.37 -15.04 8.37
CA TYR A 239 -12.04 -15.16 6.94
C TYR A 239 -12.84 -16.27 6.25
N LEU A 240 -12.98 -17.42 6.90
CA LEU A 240 -13.79 -18.52 6.39
C LEU A 240 -15.27 -18.12 6.32
N GLU A 241 -15.80 -17.50 7.37
CA GLU A 241 -17.18 -17.03 7.42
C GLU A 241 -17.49 -16.04 6.28
N TYR A 242 -16.66 -15.00 6.12
CA TYR A 242 -16.83 -13.97 5.09
C TYR A 242 -16.51 -14.44 3.67
N ASN A 243 -15.92 -15.63 3.51
CA ASN A 243 -15.59 -16.21 2.20
C ASN A 243 -16.43 -17.45 1.86
N ASP A 244 -17.64 -17.56 2.41
CA ASP A 244 -18.58 -18.67 2.17
C ASP A 244 -17.98 -20.06 2.50
N GLY A 245 -17.15 -20.13 3.54
CA GLY A 245 -16.45 -21.34 3.95
C GLY A 245 -15.26 -21.73 3.07
N ARG A 246 -14.92 -20.93 2.04
CA ARG A 246 -13.73 -21.15 1.22
C ARG A 246 -12.51 -20.56 1.92
N LEU A 247 -11.41 -21.31 1.94
CA LEU A 247 -10.12 -20.70 2.24
C LEU A 247 -9.79 -19.66 1.15
N PRO A 248 -9.04 -18.59 1.46
CA PRO A 248 -8.57 -17.65 0.45
C PRO A 248 -7.91 -18.43 -0.70
N ASP A 249 -8.27 -18.11 -1.95
CA ASP A 249 -7.92 -18.89 -3.16
C ASP A 249 -6.41 -18.87 -3.50
N ILE A 250 -5.55 -18.49 -2.56
CA ILE A 250 -4.10 -18.45 -2.70
C ILE A 250 -3.57 -19.89 -2.66
N CYS A 251 -2.88 -20.26 -3.74
CA CYS A 251 -2.36 -21.59 -4.09
C CYS A 251 -3.36 -22.55 -4.77
N ARG A 252 -3.75 -22.19 -6.01
CA ARG A 252 -3.89 -23.20 -7.08
C ARG A 252 -2.50 -23.47 -7.68
N CYS A 253 -1.59 -24.06 -6.89
CA CYS A 253 -0.34 -24.61 -7.39
C CYS A 253 -0.51 -26.12 -7.62
#